data_AF-A0A2E5RN33-F1
#
_entry.id   AF-A0A2E5RN33-F1
#
_cell.length_a   1.000
_cell.length_b   1.000
_cell.length_c   1.000
_cell.angle_alpha   90.00
_cell.angle_beta   90.00
_cell.angle_gamma   90.00
#
_symmetry.space_group_name_H-M   'P 1'
#
loop_
_entity.id
_entity.type
_entity.pdbx_description
1 polymer ?
#
loop_
_entity_poly.entity_id
_entity_poly.type
_entity_poly.pdbx_seq_one_letter_code
_entity_poly.pdbx_strand_id
1 'polypeptide(L)'
;MKNLEGLVKKYRKKCNLHFTSINDIVIKEMYDEPISFSEQKAIKNFYSLRVKYLKSAVNENRFSKMATISRLAANLVPYKEFI
;
A
#
# COMPACT_ATOMS: atom_id res chain seq x y z
N MET A 1 7.44 11.96 -4.98
CA MET A 1 6.34 11.22 -4.32
C MET A 1 6.29 9.83 -4.94
N LYS A 2 6.27 8.73 -4.16
CA LYS A 2 6.18 7.36 -4.75
C LYS A 2 4.89 7.27 -5.57
N ASN A 3 5.00 6.86 -6.85
CA ASN A 3 3.86 6.76 -7.77
C ASN A 3 3.11 5.45 -7.53
N LEU A 4 2.02 5.51 -6.75
CA LEU A 4 1.20 4.33 -6.45
C LEU A 4 0.65 3.65 -7.72
N GLU A 5 0.26 4.43 -8.73
CA GLU A 5 -0.26 3.87 -9.98
C GLU A 5 0.82 3.07 -10.72
N GLY A 6 2.04 3.62 -10.76
CA GLY A 6 3.22 2.95 -11.33
C GLY A 6 3.57 1.65 -10.60
N LEU A 7 3.53 1.67 -9.26
CA LEU A 7 3.76 0.48 -8.43
C LEU A 7 2.69 -0.59 -8.68
N VAL A 8 1.41 -0.21 -8.65
CA VAL A 8 0.30 -1.14 -8.94
C VAL A 8 0.44 -1.72 -10.35
N LYS A 9 0.78 -0.91 -11.36
CA LYS A 9 0.99 -1.40 -12.73
C LYS A 9 2.17 -2.38 -12.82
N LYS A 10 3.27 -2.10 -12.13
CA LYS A 10 4.47 -2.97 -12.06
C LYS A 10 4.14 -4.32 -11.46
N TYR A 11 3.41 -4.35 -10.34
CA TYR A 11 3.17 -5.59 -9.59
C TYR A 11 1.91 -6.35 -10.01
N ARG A 12 0.90 -5.68 -10.58
CA ARG A 12 -0.26 -6.34 -11.20
C ARG A 12 0.14 -7.29 -12.33
N LYS A 13 1.19 -6.96 -13.07
CA LYS A 13 1.72 -7.82 -14.15
C LYS A 13 2.51 -9.02 -13.64
N LYS A 14 2.96 -9.00 -12.39
CA LYS A 14 3.87 -10.01 -11.85
C LYS A 14 3.17 -11.18 -11.17
N CYS A 15 1.85 -11.10 -10.90
CA CYS A 15 1.05 -12.13 -10.19
C CYS A 15 1.86 -12.95 -9.17
N ASN A 16 2.67 -12.26 -8.35
CA ASN A 16 3.66 -12.92 -7.53
C ASN A 16 3.04 -13.20 -6.16
N LEU A 17 2.79 -14.48 -5.86
CA LEU A 17 2.19 -14.95 -4.60
C LEU A 17 3.17 -14.98 -3.42
N HIS A 18 4.44 -14.59 -3.61
CA HIS A 18 5.52 -14.85 -2.65
C HIS A 18 6.09 -13.61 -1.95
N PHE A 19 5.35 -12.49 -1.89
CA PHE A 19 5.79 -11.34 -1.09
C PHE A 19 4.74 -10.95 -0.06
N THR A 20 5.22 -10.43 1.07
CA THR A 20 4.39 -9.80 2.09
C THR A 20 3.97 -8.39 1.64
N SER A 21 2.67 -8.15 1.59
CA SER A 21 2.05 -6.86 1.31
C SER A 21 1.84 -6.04 2.59
N ILE A 22 1.33 -4.82 2.47
CA ILE A 22 0.95 -4.03 3.66
C ILE A 22 -0.21 -4.71 4.40
N ASN A 23 -1.19 -5.24 3.66
CA ASN A 23 -2.34 -5.89 4.28
C ASN A 23 -1.96 -7.17 5.02
N ASP A 24 -0.98 -7.93 4.53
CA ASP A 24 -0.51 -9.13 5.25
C ASP A 24 0.07 -8.76 6.61
N ILE A 25 0.81 -7.64 6.69
CA ILE A 25 1.37 -7.15 7.96
C ILE A 25 0.27 -6.62 8.88
N VAL A 26 -0.70 -5.88 8.33
CA VAL A 26 -1.84 -5.38 9.12
C VAL A 26 -2.66 -6.55 9.70
N ILE A 27 -2.85 -7.62 8.93
CA ILE A 27 -3.52 -8.83 9.41
C ILE A 27 -2.72 -9.47 10.56
N LYS A 28 -1.40 -9.60 10.44
CA LYS A 28 -0.54 -10.08 11.55
C LYS A 28 -0.72 -9.24 12.82
N GLU A 29 -0.65 -7.91 12.67
CA GLU A 29 -0.83 -6.97 13.78
C GLU A 29 -2.22 -7.13 14.43
N MET A 30 -3.28 -7.36 13.64
CA MET A 30 -4.63 -7.62 14.16
C MET A 30 -4.75 -8.93 14.96
N TYR A 31 -3.85 -9.89 14.74
CA TYR A 31 -3.79 -11.15 15.47
C TYR A 31 -2.69 -11.16 16.56
N ASP A 32 -2.19 -9.98 16.96
CA ASP A 32 -1.11 -9.81 17.95
C ASP A 32 0.18 -10.58 17.58
N GLU A 33 0.38 -10.90 16.30
CA GLU A 33 1.62 -11.50 15.81
C GLU A 33 2.76 -10.47 15.80
N PRO A 34 4.00 -10.87 16.15
CA PRO A 34 5.13 -9.94 16.16
C PRO A 34 5.43 -9.40 14.76
N ILE A 35 5.52 -8.08 14.65
CA ILE A 35 5.94 -7.36 13.44
C ILE A 35 7.30 -6.69 13.65
N SER A 36 8.17 -6.77 12.64
CA SER A 36 9.50 -6.15 12.69
C SER A 36 9.42 -4.62 12.59
N PHE A 37 10.49 -3.95 13.03
CA PHE A 37 10.64 -2.50 12.88
C PHE A 37 10.50 -2.05 11.40
N SER A 38 10.99 -2.87 10.47
CA SER A 38 10.89 -2.59 9.03
C SER A 38 9.45 -2.60 8.52
N GLU A 39 8.65 -3.55 9.02
CA GLU A 39 7.23 -3.70 8.70
C GLU A 39 6.41 -2.55 9.30
N GLN A 40 6.66 -2.20 10.57
CA GLN A 40 6.05 -1.03 11.22
C GLN A 40 6.34 0.27 10.46
N LYS A 41 7.60 0.49 10.06
CA LYS A 41 8.00 1.65 9.27
C LYS A 41 7.27 1.70 7.93
N ALA A 42 7.16 0.56 7.25
CA ALA A 42 6.46 0.46 5.97
C ALA A 42 4.96 0.79 6.11
N ILE A 43 4.29 0.29 7.14
CA ILE A 43 2.89 0.62 7.46
C ILE A 43 2.74 2.14 7.62
N LYS A 44 3.55 2.75 8.50
CA LYS A 44 3.49 4.19 8.78
C LYS A 44 3.69 5.03 7.52
N ASN A 45 4.69 4.68 6.71
CA ASN A 45 4.98 5.35 5.45
C ASN A 45 3.87 5.17 4.42
N PHE A 46 3.30 3.97 4.30
CA PHE A 46 2.18 3.69 3.41
C PHE A 46 0.95 4.53 3.77
N TYR A 47 0.55 4.59 5.04
CA TYR A 47 -0.59 5.39 5.46
C TYR A 47 -0.36 6.90 5.26
N SER A 48 0.85 7.39 5.55
CA SER A 48 1.21 8.79 5.26
C SER A 48 1.11 9.11 3.76
N LEU A 49 1.62 8.22 2.91
CA LEU A 49 1.52 8.33 1.45
C LEU A 49 0.06 8.28 0.99
N ARG A 50 -0.74 7.34 1.52
CA ARG A 50 -2.16 7.15 1.18
C ARG A 50 -2.96 8.42 1.49
N VAL A 51 -2.78 9.01 2.67
CA VAL A 51 -3.48 10.25 3.05
C VAL A 51 -3.12 11.38 2.09
N LYS A 52 -1.82 11.59 1.79
CA LYS A 52 -1.38 12.63 0.86
C LYS A 52 -1.92 12.41 -0.56
N TYR A 53 -1.87 11.17 -1.04
CA TYR A 53 -2.39 10.79 -2.35
C TYR A 53 -3.90 11.04 -2.45
N LEU A 54 -4.69 10.58 -1.48
CA LEU A 54 -6.15 10.77 -1.52
C LEU A 54 -6.55 12.25 -1.38
N LYS A 55 -5.82 13.04 -0.57
CA LYS A 55 -6.07 14.48 -0.43
C LYS A 55 -5.79 15.28 -1.71
N SER A 56 -4.98 14.77 -2.64
CA SER A 56 -4.73 15.47 -3.91
C SER A 56 -5.80 15.21 -4.96
N ALA A 57 -6.88 14.51 -4.64
CA ALA A 57 -8.01 14.32 -5.54
C ALA A 57 -8.78 15.64 -5.72
N VAL A 58 -8.91 16.09 -6.96
CA VAL A 58 -9.59 17.35 -7.30
C VAL A 58 -11.12 17.22 -7.39
N ASN A 59 -11.64 16.00 -7.41
CA ASN A 59 -13.07 15.68 -7.44
C ASN A 59 -13.33 14.23 -7.01
N GLU A 60 -14.60 13.88 -6.81
CA GLU A 60 -15.05 12.57 -6.34
C GLU A 60 -14.67 11.42 -7.29
N ASN A 61 -14.76 11.65 -8.60
CA ASN A 61 -14.37 10.65 -9.60
C ASN A 61 -12.87 10.32 -9.51
N ARG A 62 -12.03 11.34 -9.31
CA ARG A 62 -10.60 11.15 -9.08
C ARG A 62 -10.34 10.48 -7.74
N PHE A 63 -11.02 10.92 -6.67
CA PHE A 63 -10.89 10.31 -5.35
C PHE A 63 -11.22 8.82 -5.40
N SER A 64 -12.31 8.42 -6.04
CA SER A 64 -12.74 7.02 -6.15
C SER A 64 -11.71 6.15 -6.88
N LYS A 65 -11.14 6.67 -7.97
CA LYS A 65 -10.04 5.99 -8.69
C LYS A 65 -8.80 5.86 -7.81
N MET A 66 -8.42 6.92 -7.11
CA MET A 66 -7.25 6.95 -6.22
C MET A 66 -7.43 6.04 -5.00
N ALA A 67 -8.64 5.99 -4.43
CA ALA A 67 -9.01 5.06 -3.36
C ALA A 67 -8.82 3.62 -3.83
N THR A 68 -9.31 3.29 -5.02
CA THR A 68 -9.12 1.97 -5.64
C THR A 68 -7.64 1.63 -5.82
N ILE A 69 -6.84 2.56 -6.34
CA ILE A 69 -5.39 2.36 -6.52
C ILE A 69 -4.69 2.17 -5.17
N SER A 70 -5.04 2.95 -4.14
CA SER A 70 -4.46 2.80 -2.81
C SER A 70 -4.77 1.43 -2.20
N ARG A 71 -5.99 0.92 -2.41
CA ARG A 71 -6.39 -0.43 -1.99
C ARG A 71 -5.61 -1.51 -2.74
N LEU A 72 -5.47 -1.37 -4.06
CA LEU A 72 -4.67 -2.30 -4.85
C LEU A 72 -3.20 -2.28 -4.42
N ALA A 73 -2.64 -1.11 -4.13
CA ALA A 73 -1.26 -0.99 -3.66
C ALA A 73 -1.05 -1.73 -2.33
N ALA A 74 -1.98 -1.61 -1.39
CA ALA A 74 -1.89 -2.30 -0.10
C ALA A 74 -1.86 -3.83 -0.20
N ASN A 75 -2.48 -4.39 -1.24
CA ASN A 75 -2.60 -5.84 -1.46
C ASN A 75 -1.56 -6.40 -2.44
N LEU A 76 -1.15 -5.61 -3.44
CA LEU A 76 -0.37 -6.11 -4.58
C LEU A 76 1.08 -5.64 -4.58
N VAL A 77 1.46 -4.70 -3.72
CA VAL A 77 2.84 -4.16 -3.72
C VAL A 77 3.58 -4.70 -2.50
N PRO A 78 4.80 -5.24 -2.67
CA PRO A 78 5.62 -5.68 -1.55
C PRO A 78 5.83 -4.55 -0.55
N TYR A 79 5.70 -4.83 0.75
CA TYR A 79 5.82 -3.81 1.79
C TYR A 79 7.16 -3.06 1.75
N LYS A 80 8.22 -3.71 1.24
CA LYS A 80 9.56 -3.14 1.03
C LYS A 80 9.57 -1.91 0.13
N GLU A 81 8.60 -1.78 -0.77
CA GLU A 81 8.44 -0.57 -1.61
C GLU A 81 7.94 0.64 -0.79
N PHE A 82 7.58 0.47 0.49
CA PHE A 82 7.10 1.53 1.38
C PHE A 82 8.03 1.82 2.56
N ILE A 83 9.16 1.14 2.71
CA ILE A 83 10.23 1.54 3.65
C ILE A 83 10.85 2.88 3.19
#